data_AF-A0A8H7WK93-F1
#
_entry.id   AF-A0A8H7WK93-F1
#
_cell.length_a   1.000
_cell.length_b   1.000
_cell.length_c   1.000
_cell.angle_alpha   90.00
_cell.angle_beta   90.00
_cell.angle_gamma   90.00
#
_symmetry.space_group_name_H-M   'P 1'
#
loop_
_entity.id
_entity.type
_entity.pdbx_description
1 polymer ?
#
loop_
_entity_poly.entity_id
_entity_poly.type
_entity_poly.pdbx_seq_one_letter_code
_entity_poly.pdbx_strand_id
1 'polypeptide(L)'
;MQHISSASLEDLPSRISYLSAFLDLTPSDGEALLAAKPLVAPLIPTILDAVYTKLLSFDITAKAFVPKNTDYEGELVKNVQELTLEHPQIALRKDFLKNYLVKLVSTTDLTPTSLFWVYLNNVGIMHTGQPGFKHRVKRPELRVEYIHMGALLGYVVDIVVGAVMSMDVIDNEMKCKVIRALNKVVWIQNDLMARHYLVKNGEEGGEVTPPLSEEGESEGAKGGCPFSG
;
A
#
# COMPACT_ATOMS: atom_id res chain seq x y z
N MET A 1 29.80 9.26 -10.83
CA MET A 1 29.31 8.26 -9.87
C MET A 1 28.82 9.02 -8.65
N GLN A 2 27.55 8.88 -8.28
CA GLN A 2 26.99 9.52 -7.10
C GLN A 2 27.34 8.69 -5.87
N HIS A 3 27.83 9.32 -4.80
CA HIS A 3 28.06 8.65 -3.52
C HIS A 3 26.76 8.59 -2.72
N ILE A 4 26.44 7.41 -2.18
CA ILE A 4 25.30 7.17 -1.28
C ILE A 4 25.84 6.37 -0.10
N SER A 5 25.64 6.86 1.13
CA SER A 5 26.06 6.13 2.32
C SER A 5 24.97 5.14 2.74
N SER A 6 25.36 3.98 3.27
CA SER A 6 24.36 3.01 3.76
C SER A 6 23.47 3.61 4.85
N ALA A 7 24.03 4.49 5.69
CA ALA A 7 23.27 5.16 6.76
C ALA A 7 22.22 6.14 6.22
N SER A 8 22.48 6.83 5.10
CA SER A 8 21.49 7.76 4.53
C SER A 8 20.25 7.02 4.01
N LEU A 9 20.34 5.73 3.71
CA LEU A 9 19.19 4.94 3.27
C LEU A 9 18.22 4.61 4.42
N GLU A 10 18.52 4.98 5.66
CA GLU A 10 17.56 4.90 6.76
C GLU A 10 16.56 6.07 6.76
N ASP A 11 17.01 7.25 6.33
CA ASP A 11 16.15 8.41 6.14
C ASP A 11 15.24 8.22 4.92
N LEU A 12 13.93 8.46 5.10
CA LEU A 12 12.95 8.18 4.05
C LEU A 12 13.17 9.07 2.80
N PRO A 13 13.25 10.41 2.89
CA PRO A 13 13.58 11.25 1.74
C PRO A 13 14.88 10.86 1.04
N SER A 14 15.96 10.58 1.79
CA SER A 14 17.24 10.17 1.22
C SER A 14 17.14 8.84 0.46
N ARG A 15 16.42 7.85 1.02
CA ARG A 15 16.12 6.58 0.35
C ARG A 15 15.30 6.78 -0.92
N ILE A 16 14.22 7.58 -0.86
CA ILE A 16 13.40 7.85 -2.04
C ILE A 16 14.20 8.57 -3.12
N SER A 17 15.06 9.51 -2.74
CA SER A 17 15.96 10.20 -3.68
C SER A 17 16.86 9.20 -4.42
N TYR A 18 17.49 8.27 -3.70
CA TYR A 18 18.28 7.20 -4.30
C TYR A 18 17.45 6.29 -5.20
N LEU A 19 16.33 5.76 -4.72
CA LEU A 19 15.49 4.84 -5.49
C LEU A 19 14.92 5.50 -6.75
N SER A 20 14.50 6.76 -6.65
CA SER A 20 14.01 7.55 -7.78
C SER A 20 15.10 7.75 -8.82
N ALA A 21 16.32 8.11 -8.40
CA ALA A 21 17.45 8.23 -9.32
C ALA A 21 17.83 6.89 -9.97
N PHE A 22 17.77 5.78 -9.22
CA PHE A 22 18.12 4.46 -9.73
C PHE A 22 17.09 3.90 -10.73
N LEU A 23 15.81 4.18 -10.51
CA LEU A 23 14.69 3.71 -11.34
C LEU A 23 14.27 4.72 -12.42
N ASP A 24 15.00 5.82 -12.58
CA ASP A 24 14.65 6.95 -13.43
C ASP A 24 13.21 7.43 -13.18
N LEU A 25 12.78 7.54 -11.92
CA LEU A 25 11.48 8.10 -11.56
C LEU A 25 11.53 9.63 -11.71
N THR A 26 10.61 10.15 -12.52
CA THR A 26 10.55 11.55 -12.91
C THR A 26 9.15 12.12 -12.68
N PRO A 27 8.98 13.46 -12.69
CA PRO A 27 7.65 14.07 -12.64
C PRO A 27 6.69 13.57 -13.74
N SER A 28 7.22 13.22 -14.92
CA SER A 28 6.41 12.67 -16.02
C SER A 28 5.76 11.32 -15.70
N ASP A 29 6.33 10.55 -14.78
CA ASP A 29 5.71 9.32 -14.30
C ASP A 29 4.45 9.63 -13.46
N GLY A 30 4.49 10.67 -12.64
CA GLY A 30 3.33 11.16 -11.88
C GLY A 30 2.22 11.68 -12.80
N GLU A 31 2.58 12.40 -13.85
CA GLU A 31 1.62 12.85 -14.89
C GLU A 31 0.99 11.67 -15.64
N ALA A 32 1.78 10.66 -15.98
CA ALA A 32 1.27 9.44 -16.64
C ALA A 32 0.28 8.69 -15.74
N LEU A 33 0.58 8.55 -14.45
CA LEU A 33 -0.33 7.94 -13.47
C LEU A 33 -1.63 8.74 -13.33
N LEU A 34 -1.55 10.07 -13.24
CA LEU A 34 -2.73 10.93 -13.17
C LEU A 34 -3.59 10.80 -14.43
N ALA A 35 -2.97 10.76 -15.61
CA ALA A 35 -3.70 10.59 -16.87
C ALA A 35 -4.34 9.20 -17.01
N ALA A 36 -3.84 8.19 -16.30
CA ALA A 36 -4.46 6.87 -16.20
C ALA A 36 -5.65 6.82 -15.23
N LYS A 37 -5.77 7.77 -14.28
CA LYS A 37 -6.86 7.81 -13.29
C LYS A 37 -8.28 7.63 -13.88
N PRO A 38 -8.73 8.38 -14.91
CA PRO A 38 -10.07 8.18 -15.47
C PRO A 38 -10.27 6.81 -16.13
N LEU A 39 -9.17 6.13 -16.48
CA LEU A 39 -9.19 4.80 -17.10
C LEU A 39 -9.22 3.68 -16.05
N VAL A 40 -8.50 3.87 -14.94
CA VAL A 40 -8.41 2.88 -13.85
C VAL A 40 -9.62 2.97 -12.92
N ALA A 41 -10.16 4.17 -12.67
CA ALA A 41 -11.24 4.36 -11.71
C ALA A 41 -12.49 3.48 -11.97
N PRO A 42 -12.99 3.33 -13.23
CA PRO A 42 -14.10 2.43 -13.53
C PRO A 42 -13.80 0.95 -13.27
N LEU A 43 -12.53 0.55 -13.29
CA LEU A 43 -12.08 -0.82 -13.13
C LEU A 43 -11.87 -1.22 -11.65
N ILE A 44 -11.81 -0.24 -10.75
CA ILE A 44 -11.53 -0.48 -9.32
C ILE A 44 -12.43 -1.56 -8.72
N PRO A 45 -13.77 -1.57 -8.90
CA PRO A 45 -14.62 -2.63 -8.34
C PRO A 45 -14.19 -4.03 -8.78
N THR A 46 -13.92 -4.22 -10.07
CA THR A 46 -13.46 -5.49 -10.64
C THR A 46 -12.09 -5.89 -10.12
N ILE A 47 -11.16 -4.93 -9.99
CA ILE A 47 -9.82 -5.17 -9.42
C ILE A 47 -9.94 -5.62 -7.96
N LEU A 48 -10.79 -4.96 -7.15
CA LEU A 48 -11.01 -5.31 -5.76
C LEU A 48 -11.57 -6.74 -5.63
N ASP A 49 -12.59 -7.08 -6.41
CA ASP A 49 -13.15 -8.43 -6.38
C ASP A 49 -12.09 -9.47 -6.76
N ALA A 50 -11.33 -9.25 -7.83
CA ALA A 50 -10.25 -10.14 -8.24
C ALA A 50 -9.16 -10.31 -7.16
N VAL A 51 -8.80 -9.24 -6.46
CA VAL A 51 -7.83 -9.25 -5.36
C VAL A 51 -8.36 -10.03 -4.17
N TYR A 52 -9.58 -9.76 -3.71
CA TYR A 52 -10.14 -10.46 -2.55
C TYR A 52 -10.44 -11.93 -2.84
N THR A 53 -10.92 -12.26 -4.04
CA THR A 53 -11.04 -13.66 -4.47
C THR A 53 -9.68 -14.36 -4.40
N LYS A 54 -8.60 -13.71 -4.85
CA LYS A 54 -7.26 -14.29 -4.77
C LYS A 54 -6.78 -14.46 -3.33
N LEU A 55 -6.94 -13.43 -2.49
CA LEU A 55 -6.53 -13.47 -1.09
C LEU A 55 -7.31 -14.50 -0.25
N LEU A 56 -8.57 -14.76 -0.59
CA LEU A 56 -9.39 -15.77 0.08
C LEU A 56 -9.21 -17.18 -0.51
N SER A 57 -8.56 -17.32 -1.67
CA SER A 57 -8.30 -18.63 -2.30
C SER A 57 -7.18 -19.44 -1.63
N PHE A 58 -6.39 -18.84 -0.73
CA PHE A 58 -5.38 -19.52 0.07
C PHE A 58 -5.64 -19.30 1.55
N ASP A 59 -5.63 -20.36 2.35
CA ASP A 59 -5.90 -20.28 3.78
C ASP A 59 -4.90 -19.37 4.50
N ILE A 60 -3.62 -19.43 4.10
CA ILE A 60 -2.53 -18.65 4.70
C ILE A 60 -2.73 -17.14 4.53
N THR A 61 -3.30 -16.68 3.41
CA THR A 61 -3.63 -15.26 3.20
C THR A 61 -4.99 -14.90 3.79
N ALA A 62 -5.96 -15.83 3.77
CA ALA A 62 -7.28 -15.61 4.33
C ALA A 62 -7.25 -15.41 5.87
N LYS A 63 -6.34 -16.11 6.57
CA LYS A 63 -6.18 -15.99 8.04
C LYS A 63 -5.98 -14.57 8.53
N ALA A 64 -5.36 -13.69 7.73
CA ALA A 64 -5.15 -12.29 8.09
C ALA A 64 -6.45 -11.48 8.24
N PHE A 65 -7.58 -11.99 7.72
CA PHE A 65 -8.88 -11.33 7.77
C PHE A 65 -9.81 -11.84 8.88
N VAL A 66 -9.41 -12.90 9.60
CA VAL A 66 -10.19 -13.46 10.71
C VAL A 66 -10.19 -12.56 11.95
N PRO A 67 -9.04 -11.98 12.41
CA PRO A 67 -9.04 -11.09 13.56
C PRO A 67 -9.92 -9.86 13.34
N LYS A 68 -10.67 -9.47 14.38
CA LYS A 68 -11.60 -8.34 14.34
C LYS A 68 -10.93 -7.10 13.76
N ASN A 69 -11.50 -6.53 12.70
CA ASN A 69 -11.06 -5.22 12.22
C ASN A 69 -11.41 -4.16 13.26
N THR A 70 -10.55 -3.16 13.41
CA THR A 70 -10.66 -2.14 14.47
C THR A 70 -12.08 -1.57 14.59
N ASP A 71 -12.67 -1.22 13.45
CA ASP A 71 -13.92 -0.45 13.40
C ASP A 71 -15.13 -1.33 13.04
N TYR A 72 -14.96 -2.66 13.05
CA TYR A 72 -16.04 -3.59 12.76
C TYR A 72 -16.73 -4.01 14.05
N GLU A 73 -18.01 -3.66 14.24
CA GLU A 73 -18.79 -4.01 15.44
C GLU A 73 -19.67 -5.26 15.29
N GLY A 74 -19.66 -5.90 14.11
CA GLY A 74 -20.52 -7.06 13.83
C GLY A 74 -19.99 -8.41 14.33
N GLU A 75 -20.68 -9.50 13.96
CA GLU A 75 -20.34 -10.85 14.38
C GLU A 75 -18.96 -11.31 13.86
N LEU A 76 -18.19 -11.97 14.73
CA LEU A 76 -16.88 -12.47 14.36
C LEU A 76 -16.98 -13.72 13.51
N VAL A 77 -16.15 -13.74 12.47
CA VAL A 77 -15.89 -14.93 11.68
C VAL A 77 -15.16 -15.96 12.54
N LYS A 78 -15.69 -17.17 12.63
CA LYS A 78 -15.11 -18.23 13.50
C LYS A 78 -13.94 -18.94 12.84
N ASN A 79 -13.91 -18.99 11.51
CA ASN A 79 -12.89 -19.68 10.73
C ASN A 79 -12.79 -19.07 9.32
N VAL A 80 -11.73 -19.42 8.59
CA VAL A 80 -11.48 -18.85 7.25
C VAL A 80 -12.55 -19.24 6.22
N GLN A 81 -13.29 -20.33 6.42
CA GLN A 81 -14.32 -20.80 5.48
C GLN A 81 -15.57 -19.93 5.49
N GLU A 82 -15.80 -19.17 6.55
CA GLU A 82 -16.90 -18.20 6.67
C GLU A 82 -16.55 -16.85 6.00
N LEU A 83 -15.31 -16.64 5.54
CA LEU A 83 -14.91 -15.44 4.81
C LEU A 83 -15.36 -15.53 3.35
N THR A 84 -16.34 -14.70 2.98
CA THR A 84 -16.76 -14.49 1.58
C THR A 84 -16.59 -13.03 1.16
N LEU A 85 -16.74 -12.74 -0.14
CA LEU A 85 -16.62 -11.38 -0.68
C LEU A 85 -17.69 -10.42 -0.13
N GLU A 86 -18.82 -10.98 0.31
CA GLU A 86 -19.99 -10.30 0.84
C GLU A 86 -19.93 -10.13 2.36
N HIS A 87 -18.95 -10.77 3.02
CA HIS A 87 -18.80 -10.67 4.46
C HIS A 87 -18.56 -9.19 4.85
N PRO A 88 -19.30 -8.61 5.81
CA PRO A 88 -19.20 -7.18 6.15
C PRO A 88 -17.77 -6.72 6.53
N GLN A 89 -16.99 -7.60 7.16
CA GLN A 89 -15.59 -7.35 7.48
C GLN A 89 -14.69 -7.25 6.23
N ILE A 90 -14.99 -8.04 5.19
CA ILE A 90 -14.28 -7.98 3.90
C ILE A 90 -14.67 -6.73 3.14
N ALA A 91 -15.96 -6.34 3.17
CA ALA A 91 -16.42 -5.09 2.57
C ALA A 91 -15.69 -3.85 3.14
N LEU A 92 -15.54 -3.77 4.47
CA LEU A 92 -14.79 -2.69 5.11
C LEU A 92 -13.31 -2.65 4.68
N ARG A 93 -12.69 -3.82 4.47
CA ARG A 93 -11.30 -3.92 3.99
C ARG A 93 -11.18 -3.50 2.52
N LYS A 94 -12.17 -3.82 1.68
CA LYS A 94 -12.23 -3.39 0.27
C LYS A 94 -12.18 -1.87 0.15
N ASP A 95 -12.79 -1.12 1.07
CA ASP A 95 -12.74 0.35 1.06
C ASP A 95 -11.32 0.89 1.33
N PHE A 96 -10.54 0.27 2.21
CA PHE A 96 -9.14 0.65 2.41
C PHE A 96 -8.31 0.42 1.15
N LEU A 97 -8.46 -0.75 0.51
CA LEU A 97 -7.73 -1.06 -0.72
C LEU A 97 -8.17 -0.14 -1.87
N LYS A 98 -9.46 0.21 -1.96
CA LYS A 98 -9.99 1.20 -2.90
C LYS A 98 -9.29 2.54 -2.75
N ASN A 99 -9.24 3.07 -1.53
CA ASN A 99 -8.61 4.36 -1.25
C ASN A 99 -7.11 4.33 -1.58
N TYR A 100 -6.43 3.23 -1.28
CA TYR A 100 -5.04 3.01 -1.68
C TYR A 100 -4.86 3.04 -3.21
N LEU A 101 -5.68 2.31 -3.97
CA LEU A 101 -5.63 2.30 -5.44
C LEU A 101 -5.90 3.69 -6.02
N VAL A 102 -6.85 4.43 -5.46
CA VAL A 102 -7.13 5.82 -5.84
C VAL A 102 -5.93 6.72 -5.56
N LYS A 103 -5.28 6.58 -4.40
CA LYS A 103 -4.11 7.38 -4.02
C LYS A 103 -2.93 7.12 -4.97
N LEU A 104 -2.66 5.86 -5.32
CA LEU A 104 -1.64 5.47 -6.30
C LEU A 104 -1.79 6.20 -7.66
N VAL A 105 -3.02 6.30 -8.19
CA VAL A 105 -3.26 6.91 -9.50
C VAL A 105 -3.57 8.41 -9.43
N SER A 106 -3.74 8.98 -8.23
CA SER A 106 -4.06 10.40 -8.06
C SER A 106 -2.86 11.24 -7.60
N THR A 107 -1.78 10.61 -7.14
CA THR A 107 -0.57 11.32 -6.71
C THR A 107 0.27 11.72 -7.92
N THR A 108 0.50 13.01 -8.08
CA THR A 108 1.46 13.58 -9.03
C THR A 108 2.79 13.97 -8.39
N ASP A 109 2.78 14.31 -7.10
CA ASP A 109 4.00 14.65 -6.36
C ASP A 109 4.75 13.38 -5.97
N LEU A 110 5.76 13.06 -6.77
CA LEU A 110 6.70 11.96 -6.54
C LEU A 110 8.05 12.46 -6.00
N THR A 111 8.14 13.71 -5.54
CA THR A 111 9.38 14.24 -4.94
C THR A 111 9.77 13.45 -3.69
N PRO A 112 11.06 13.42 -3.30
CA PRO A 112 11.52 12.65 -2.15
C PRO A 112 10.84 13.01 -0.82
N THR A 113 10.33 14.23 -0.69
CA THR A 113 9.66 14.74 0.51
C THR A 113 8.14 14.60 0.47
N SER A 114 7.58 14.02 -0.59
CA SER A 114 6.14 13.86 -0.76
C SER A 114 5.52 13.02 0.36
N LEU A 115 4.38 13.48 0.89
CA LEU A 115 3.57 12.75 1.88
C LEU A 115 3.06 11.40 1.33
N PHE A 116 3.05 11.22 0.02
CA PHE A 116 2.74 9.94 -0.61
C PHE A 116 3.71 8.83 -0.17
N TRP A 117 5.01 9.12 -0.11
CA TRP A 117 5.99 8.12 0.32
C TRP A 117 5.89 7.80 1.81
N VAL A 118 5.54 8.80 2.63
CA VAL A 118 5.23 8.60 4.06
C VAL A 118 4.04 7.65 4.20
N TYR A 119 2.97 7.89 3.43
CA TYR A 119 1.80 7.03 3.39
C TYR A 119 2.16 5.59 3.00
N LEU A 120 2.91 5.38 1.91
CA LEU A 120 3.32 4.04 1.47
C LEU A 120 4.24 3.34 2.49
N ASN A 121 5.16 4.08 3.11
CA ASN A 121 5.99 3.56 4.19
C ASN A 121 5.15 3.07 5.38
N ASN A 122 4.14 3.85 5.77
CA ASN A 122 3.24 3.49 6.86
C ASN A 122 2.37 2.27 6.52
N VAL A 123 1.97 2.10 5.25
CA VAL A 123 1.33 0.87 4.79
C VAL A 123 2.20 -0.35 5.07
N GLY A 124 3.51 -0.28 4.84
CA GLY A 124 4.45 -1.35 5.18
C GLY A 124 4.46 -1.68 6.68
N ILE A 125 4.63 -0.66 7.54
CA ILE A 125 4.65 -0.81 9.01
C ILE A 125 3.36 -1.44 9.52
N MET A 126 2.20 -1.03 8.99
CA MET A 126 0.90 -1.55 9.44
C MET A 126 0.72 -3.06 9.26
N HIS A 127 1.49 -3.69 8.37
CA HIS A 127 1.42 -5.11 8.06
C HIS A 127 2.46 -5.95 8.81
N THR A 128 3.39 -5.34 9.57
CA THR A 128 4.39 -6.09 10.36
C THR A 128 3.85 -6.60 11.70
N GLY A 129 2.62 -6.23 12.06
CA GLY A 129 2.05 -6.49 13.39
C GLY A 129 2.53 -5.53 14.47
N GLN A 130 3.54 -4.69 14.20
CA GLN A 130 3.97 -3.68 15.17
C GLN A 130 2.86 -2.63 15.37
N PRO A 131 2.70 -2.10 16.59
CA PRO A 131 1.80 -0.98 16.84
C PRO A 131 2.36 0.24 16.11
N GLY A 132 2.01 0.40 14.82
CA GLY A 132 2.51 1.49 13.97
C GLY A 132 2.21 2.89 14.49
N PHE A 133 1.35 3.00 15.52
CA PHE A 133 1.05 4.22 16.25
C PHE A 133 0.73 3.91 17.73
N LYS A 134 1.03 4.85 18.65
CA LYS A 134 0.74 4.72 20.09
C LYS A 134 -0.74 4.39 20.39
N HIS A 135 -1.67 4.88 19.58
CA HIS A 135 -3.10 4.60 19.73
C HIS A 135 -3.51 3.17 19.32
N ARG A 136 -2.60 2.38 18.73
CA ARG A 136 -2.84 1.00 18.27
C ARG A 136 -2.29 -0.08 19.21
N VAL A 137 -1.62 0.29 20.31
CA VAL A 137 -1.01 -0.67 21.27
C VAL A 137 -2.03 -1.68 21.85
N LYS A 138 -3.31 -1.30 21.93
CA LYS A 138 -4.40 -2.17 22.43
C LYS A 138 -5.18 -2.89 21.34
N ARG A 139 -4.83 -2.71 20.06
CA ARG A 139 -5.58 -3.28 18.92
C ARG A 139 -4.96 -4.61 18.48
N PRO A 140 -5.76 -5.57 17.95
CA PRO A 140 -5.22 -6.81 17.41
C PRO A 140 -4.14 -6.55 16.35
N GLU A 141 -3.02 -7.26 16.46
CA GLU A 141 -1.91 -7.14 15.53
C GLU A 141 -2.34 -7.61 14.13
N LEU A 142 -2.10 -6.79 13.12
CA LEU A 142 -2.20 -7.23 11.72
C LEU A 142 -0.79 -7.58 11.25
N ARG A 143 -0.45 -8.86 11.31
CA ARG A 143 0.81 -9.37 10.75
C ARG A 143 0.55 -10.13 9.47
N VAL A 144 1.20 -9.69 8.40
CA VAL A 144 1.19 -10.34 7.08
C VAL A 144 2.64 -10.53 6.67
N GLU A 145 3.08 -11.78 6.48
CA GLU A 145 4.47 -12.04 6.11
C GLU A 145 4.83 -11.42 4.74
N TYR A 146 6.06 -10.93 4.61
CA TYR A 146 6.52 -10.19 3.44
C TYR A 146 6.31 -10.93 2.11
N ILE A 147 6.44 -12.26 2.11
CA ILE A 147 6.17 -13.09 0.92
C ILE A 147 4.76 -12.83 0.35
N HIS A 148 3.75 -12.65 1.20
CA HIS A 148 2.38 -12.38 0.78
C HIS A 148 2.20 -10.93 0.32
N MET A 149 2.91 -9.98 0.94
CA MET A 149 2.94 -8.58 0.51
C MET A 149 3.47 -8.46 -0.93
N GLY A 150 4.64 -9.04 -1.20
CA GLY A 150 5.25 -9.04 -2.52
C GLY A 150 4.41 -9.79 -3.57
N ALA A 151 3.87 -10.96 -3.21
CA ALA A 151 3.01 -11.73 -4.11
C ALA A 151 1.74 -10.95 -4.51
N LEU A 152 1.11 -10.25 -3.56
CA LEU A 152 -0.08 -9.44 -3.85
C LEU A 152 0.26 -8.25 -4.73
N LEU A 153 1.38 -7.54 -4.49
CA LEU A 153 1.82 -6.45 -5.36
C LEU A 153 2.04 -6.93 -6.80
N GLY A 154 2.69 -8.09 -6.98
CA GLY A 154 2.88 -8.69 -8.30
C GLY A 154 1.56 -9.00 -9.01
N TYR A 155 0.58 -9.56 -8.28
CA TYR A 155 -0.75 -9.85 -8.83
C TYR A 155 -1.53 -8.59 -9.21
N VAL A 156 -1.45 -7.53 -8.40
CA VAL A 156 -2.09 -6.24 -8.71
C VAL A 156 -1.47 -5.61 -9.95
N VAL A 157 -0.14 -5.65 -10.10
CA VAL A 157 0.55 -5.16 -11.30
C VAL A 157 0.09 -5.92 -12.54
N ASP A 158 0.00 -7.26 -12.49
CA ASP A 158 -0.47 -8.09 -13.61
C ASP A 158 -1.89 -7.70 -14.06
N ILE A 159 -2.83 -7.56 -13.11
CA ILE A 159 -4.20 -7.11 -13.41
C ILE A 159 -4.20 -5.75 -14.09
N VAL A 160 -3.45 -4.78 -13.55
CA VAL A 160 -3.44 -3.41 -14.09
C VAL A 160 -2.78 -3.38 -15.47
N VAL A 161 -1.70 -4.14 -15.69
CA VAL A 161 -1.07 -4.28 -17.01
C VAL A 161 -2.06 -4.87 -18.02
N GLY A 162 -2.73 -5.97 -17.69
CA GLY A 162 -3.73 -6.58 -18.57
C GLY A 162 -4.88 -5.62 -18.91
N ALA A 163 -5.36 -4.88 -17.90
CA ALA A 163 -6.39 -3.87 -18.09
C ALA A 163 -5.95 -2.72 -19.00
N VAL A 164 -4.78 -2.12 -18.74
CA VAL A 164 -4.24 -1.02 -19.55
C VAL A 164 -3.99 -1.46 -21.00
N MET A 165 -3.46 -2.66 -21.20
CA MET A 165 -3.19 -3.19 -22.54
C MET A 165 -4.48 -3.43 -23.35
N SER A 166 -5.58 -3.75 -22.67
CA SER A 166 -6.90 -4.00 -23.28
C SER A 166 -7.69 -2.72 -23.60
N MET A 167 -7.19 -1.54 -23.24
CA MET A 167 -7.87 -0.27 -23.52
C MET A 167 -7.63 0.21 -24.96
N ASP A 168 -8.67 0.38 -25.75
CA ASP A 168 -8.54 0.92 -27.12
C ASP A 168 -8.59 2.46 -27.18
N VAL A 169 -8.89 3.10 -26.05
CA VAL A 169 -9.05 4.56 -25.92
C VAL A 169 -7.73 5.32 -25.79
N ILE A 170 -6.62 4.62 -25.57
CA ILE A 170 -5.26 5.19 -25.47
C ILE A 170 -4.30 4.45 -26.42
N ASP A 171 -3.33 5.18 -26.96
CA ASP A 171 -2.32 4.59 -27.84
C ASP A 171 -1.27 3.76 -27.08
N ASN A 172 -0.45 3.03 -27.84
CA ASN A 172 0.59 2.18 -27.26
C ASN A 172 1.68 2.98 -26.51
N GLU A 173 1.90 4.24 -26.90
CA GLU A 173 2.87 5.11 -26.22
C GLU A 173 2.39 5.44 -24.80
N MET A 174 1.12 5.84 -24.67
CA MET A 174 0.50 6.15 -23.39
C MET A 174 0.38 4.88 -22.52
N LYS A 175 -0.02 3.73 -23.09
CA LYS A 175 -0.01 2.44 -22.37
C LYS A 175 1.37 2.15 -21.78
N CYS A 176 2.42 2.32 -22.57
CA CYS A 176 3.80 2.10 -22.14
C CYS A 176 4.19 3.06 -21.00
N LYS A 177 3.89 4.36 -21.12
CA LYS A 177 4.17 5.36 -20.08
C LYS A 177 3.51 4.99 -18.75
N VAL A 178 2.22 4.64 -18.78
CA VAL A 178 1.45 4.25 -17.59
C VAL A 178 2.04 3.00 -16.92
N ILE A 179 2.30 1.95 -17.71
CA ILE A 179 2.84 0.69 -17.17
C ILE A 179 4.23 0.89 -16.57
N ARG A 180 5.08 1.68 -17.21
CA ARG A 180 6.43 2.01 -16.71
C ARG A 180 6.35 2.81 -15.41
N ALA A 181 5.51 3.84 -15.36
CA ALA A 181 5.32 4.66 -14.17
C ALA A 181 4.82 3.82 -12.98
N LEU A 182 3.80 2.98 -13.21
CA LEU A 182 3.28 2.06 -12.21
C LEU A 182 4.36 1.11 -11.69
N ASN A 183 5.11 0.49 -12.59
CA ASN A 183 6.18 -0.45 -12.22
C ASN A 183 7.21 0.21 -11.29
N LYS A 184 7.67 1.43 -11.61
CA LYS A 184 8.64 2.15 -10.77
C LYS A 184 8.07 2.42 -9.38
N VAL A 185 6.85 2.95 -9.29
CA VAL A 185 6.20 3.27 -8.00
C VAL A 185 5.98 2.01 -7.16
N VAL A 186 5.51 0.91 -7.76
CA VAL A 186 5.29 -0.36 -7.04
C VAL A 186 6.61 -0.97 -6.55
N TRP A 187 7.69 -0.88 -7.31
CA TRP A 187 9.01 -1.36 -6.84
C TRP A 187 9.56 -0.53 -5.69
N ILE A 188 9.37 0.79 -5.70
CA ILE A 188 9.71 1.64 -4.55
C ILE A 188 8.86 1.27 -3.34
N GLN A 189 7.55 1.08 -3.53
CA GLN A 189 6.67 0.62 -2.45
C GLN A 189 7.11 -0.73 -1.89
N ASN A 190 7.51 -1.67 -2.75
CA ASN A 190 8.00 -2.97 -2.32
C ASN A 190 9.27 -2.87 -1.46
N ASP A 191 10.22 -1.99 -1.81
CA ASP A 191 11.38 -1.69 -0.96
C ASP A 191 10.96 -1.08 0.39
N LEU A 192 10.05 -0.10 0.37
CA LEU A 192 9.52 0.52 1.58
C LEU A 192 8.76 -0.46 2.47
N MET A 193 8.18 -1.52 1.92
CA MET A 193 7.62 -2.61 2.71
C MET A 193 8.75 -3.47 3.27
N ALA A 194 9.65 -3.96 2.40
CA ALA A 194 10.72 -4.89 2.74
C ALA A 194 11.57 -4.41 3.91
N ARG A 195 11.89 -3.11 3.95
CA ARG A 195 12.73 -2.53 5.01
C ARG A 195 12.20 -2.70 6.43
N HIS A 196 10.90 -2.94 6.60
CA HIS A 196 10.28 -3.18 7.90
C HIS A 196 10.26 -4.66 8.29
N TYR A 197 10.50 -5.58 7.33
CA TYR A 197 10.60 -7.02 7.57
C TYR A 197 12.04 -7.51 7.63
N LEU A 198 12.97 -6.83 6.96
CA LEU A 198 14.37 -7.18 6.95
C LEU A 198 15.00 -6.77 8.29
N VAL A 199 15.43 -7.76 9.07
CA VAL A 199 16.21 -7.54 10.29
C VAL A 199 17.56 -6.94 9.87
N LYS A 200 17.93 -5.80 10.48
CA LYS A 200 19.30 -5.29 10.36
C LYS A 200 20.21 -6.27 11.08
N ASN A 201 21.11 -6.91 10.35
CA ASN A 201 22.13 -7.78 10.94
C ASN A 201 22.88 -6.99 12.04
N GLY A 202 22.60 -7.28 13.31
CA GLY A 202 23.28 -6.69 14.47
C GLY A 202 22.40 -6.00 15.53
N GLU A 203 21.11 -5.80 15.31
CA GLU A 203 20.23 -5.16 16.31
C GLU A 203 19.07 -6.10 16.69
N GLU A 204 19.29 -6.93 17.71
CA GLU A 204 18.18 -7.49 18.48
C GLU A 204 17.48 -6.33 19.22
N GLY A 205 16.31 -5.90 18.73
CA GLY A 205 15.37 -5.08 19.50
C GLY A 205 15.52 -3.56 19.40
N GLY A 206 15.66 -3.00 18.20
CA GLY A 206 15.55 -1.54 18.01
C GLY A 206 14.12 -1.03 18.19
N GLU A 207 13.84 -0.27 19.26
CA GLU A 207 12.62 0.52 19.41
C GLU A 207 12.48 1.49 18.23
N VAL A 208 11.49 1.24 17.37
CA VAL A 208 11.11 2.18 16.31
C VAL A 208 10.41 3.35 16.98
N THR A 209 10.98 4.55 16.82
CA THR A 209 10.40 5.79 17.31
C THR A 209 9.01 5.97 16.67
N PRO A 210 7.94 6.10 17.48
CA PRO A 210 6.60 6.30 16.93
C PRO A 210 6.56 7.65 16.18
N PRO A 211 5.84 7.74 15.05
CA PRO A 211 5.73 8.99 14.31
C PRO A 211 5.11 10.09 15.17
N LEU A 212 5.56 11.33 14.94
CA LEU A 212 5.09 12.54 15.60
C LEU A 212 3.56 12.60 15.57
N SER A 213 2.97 12.82 16.75
CA SER A 213 1.54 13.04 16.91
C SER A 213 1.09 14.23 16.07
N GLU A 214 0.06 14.04 15.26
CA GLU A 214 -0.77 15.15 14.79
C GLU A 214 -1.42 15.78 16.03
N GLU A 215 -0.83 16.85 16.53
CA GLU A 215 -1.51 17.73 17.48
C GLU A 215 -2.55 18.53 16.70
N GLY A 216 -3.81 18.17 16.90
CA GLY A 216 -4.94 19.08 16.74
C GLY A 216 -5.97 18.71 15.68
N GLU A 217 -6.78 17.69 15.92
CA GLU A 217 -8.16 17.68 15.40
C GLU A 217 -9.15 17.23 16.47
N SER A 218 -10.21 18.02 16.59
CA SER A 218 -11.23 17.98 17.63
C SER A 218 -12.08 16.71 17.60
N GLU A 219 -12.47 16.24 18.79
CA GLU A 219 -13.50 15.22 18.99
C GLU A 219 -14.77 15.57 18.21
N GLY A 220 -15.08 14.80 17.16
CA GLY A 220 -16.37 14.94 16.46
C GLY A 220 -16.39 14.56 14.99
N ALA A 221 -15.80 13.44 14.57
CA ALA A 221 -16.09 12.89 13.24
C ALA A 221 -16.20 11.36 13.31
N LYS A 222 -17.43 10.86 13.17
CA LYS A 222 -17.68 9.44 12.90
C LYS A 222 -17.14 9.09 11.51
N GLY A 223 -16.27 8.09 11.43
CA GLY A 223 -16.06 7.29 10.21
C GLY A 223 -15.08 7.82 9.16
N GLY A 224 -13.98 8.46 9.57
CA GLY A 224 -12.87 8.79 8.67
C GLY A 224 -11.74 7.76 8.70
N CYS A 225 -11.16 7.45 7.53
CA CYS A 225 -9.87 6.79 7.44
C CYS A 225 -8.86 7.64 8.25
N PRO A 226 -8.05 7.08 9.17
CA PRO A 226 -7.10 7.85 10.00
C PRO A 226 -5.93 8.47 9.22
N PHE A 227 -6.06 8.57 7.89
CA PHE A 227 -5.07 9.08 6.96
C PHE A 227 -5.71 10.00 5.91
N SER A 228 -6.80 10.70 6.25
CA SER A 228 -7.31 11.83 5.48
C SER A 228 -6.37 13.03 5.63
N GLY A 229 -5.13 12.85 5.15
CA GLY A 229 -4.22 13.92 4.76
C GLY A 229 -4.09 13.94 3.24
#